data_AF-A0A509CMF8-F1
#
_entry.id   AF-A0A509CMF8-F1
#
_cell.length_a   1.000
_cell.length_b   1.000
_cell.length_c   1.000
_cell.angle_alpha   90.00
_cell.angle_beta   90.00
_cell.angle_gamma   90.00
#
_symmetry.space_group_name_H-M   'P 1'
#
loop_
_entity.id
_entity.type
_entity.pdbx_description
1 polymer ?
#
loop_
_entity_poly.entity_id
_entity_poly.type
_entity_poly.pdbx_seq_one_letter_code
_entity_poly.pdbx_strand_id
1 'polypeptide(L)'
;MDNAQRLHPQADFWVAIEAGIDDDATFSWVVIDNGVQRGEARSATLPLPAVILDRVRQGEALGPVMSQYTGIDEIGRKEGAIGVFTAGKLTRSSVYYQAVILALSPFHNAVYR
;
A
#
# COMPACT_ATOMS: atom_id res chain seq x y z
N MET A 1 1.25 -10.38 9.46
CA MET A 1 1.72 -9.64 10.65
C MET A 1 2.49 -10.53 11.61
N ASP A 2 2.01 -11.75 11.82
CA ASP A 2 2.53 -12.76 12.74
C ASP A 2 4.02 -13.08 12.57
N ASN A 3 4.54 -13.05 11.33
CA ASN A 3 5.96 -13.23 11.06
C ASN A 3 6.83 -12.12 11.68
N ALA A 4 6.41 -10.86 11.60
CA ALA A 4 7.16 -9.75 12.18
C ALA A 4 7.09 -9.76 13.72
N GLN A 5 5.92 -10.10 14.28
CA GLN A 5 5.74 -10.31 15.73
C GLN A 5 6.66 -11.39 16.27
N ARG A 6 6.74 -12.55 15.60
CA ARG A 6 7.61 -13.65 16.01
C ARG A 6 9.10 -13.29 15.95
N LEU A 7 9.51 -12.48 14.97
CA LEU A 7 10.91 -12.04 14.81
C LEU A 7 11.29 -10.94 15.81
N HIS A 8 10.35 -10.05 16.12
CA HIS A 8 10.58 -8.91 17.01
C HIS A 8 9.47 -8.80 18.06
N PRO A 9 9.39 -9.74 19.02
CA PRO A 9 8.27 -9.82 19.96
C PRO A 9 8.22 -8.69 20.99
N GLN A 10 9.27 -7.88 21.08
CA GLN A 10 9.40 -6.78 22.05
C GLN A 10 9.09 -5.40 21.46
N ALA A 11 8.63 -5.32 20.21
CA ALA A 11 8.23 -4.05 19.62
C ALA A 11 6.88 -3.57 20.17
N ASP A 12 6.69 -2.26 20.27
CA ASP A 12 5.39 -1.69 20.68
C ASP A 12 4.33 -1.80 19.56
N PHE A 13 4.77 -1.77 18.31
CA PHE A 13 3.92 -1.86 17.13
C PHE A 13 4.56 -2.70 16.03
N TRP A 14 3.72 -3.42 15.30
CA TRP A 14 4.06 -4.05 14.02
C TRP A 14 3.20 -3.44 12.93
N VAL A 15 3.83 -3.10 11.80
CA VAL A 15 3.18 -2.41 10.68
C VAL A 15 3.45 -3.18 9.39
N ALA A 16 2.40 -3.41 8.60
CA ALA A 16 2.48 -4.02 7.29
C ALA A 16 1.71 -3.15 6.28
N ILE A 17 2.32 -2.91 5.12
CA ILE A 17 1.69 -2.22 3.99
C ILE A 17 1.82 -3.12 2.79
N GLU A 18 0.73 -3.77 2.41
CA GLU A 18 0.72 -4.78 1.35
C GLU A 18 -0.06 -4.26 0.14
N ALA A 19 0.56 -4.29 -1.05
CA ALA A 19 -0.09 -3.84 -2.27
C ALA A 19 -0.92 -4.96 -2.89
N GLY A 20 -2.07 -4.60 -3.44
CA GLY A 20 -2.98 -5.53 -4.12
C GLY A 20 -3.57 -4.93 -5.38
N ILE A 21 -4.22 -5.79 -6.17
CA ILE A 21 -5.04 -5.42 -7.32
C ILE A 21 -6.39 -6.11 -7.16
N ASP A 22 -7.46 -5.34 -7.32
CA ASP A 22 -8.86 -5.75 -7.26
C ASP A 22 -9.69 -4.74 -8.06
N ASP A 23 -10.79 -5.18 -8.66
CA ASP A 23 -11.67 -4.34 -9.50
C ASP A 23 -10.91 -3.39 -10.45
N ASP A 24 -9.94 -3.93 -11.19
CA ASP A 24 -9.14 -3.19 -12.18
C ASP A 24 -8.35 -1.98 -11.62
N ALA A 25 -8.14 -1.96 -10.31
CA ALA A 25 -7.40 -0.92 -9.60
C ALA A 25 -6.32 -1.51 -8.71
N THR A 26 -5.29 -0.71 -8.42
CA THR A 26 -4.30 -1.03 -7.38
C THR A 26 -4.57 -0.24 -6.11
N PHE A 27 -4.28 -0.86 -4.96
CA PHE A 27 -4.39 -0.25 -3.63
C PHE A 27 -3.36 -0.88 -2.70
N SER A 28 -3.36 -0.47 -1.44
CA SER A 28 -2.63 -1.19 -0.40
C SER A 28 -3.42 -1.25 0.89
N TRP A 29 -3.36 -2.41 1.54
CA TRP A 29 -3.83 -2.59 2.90
C TRP A 29 -2.72 -2.18 3.87
N VAL A 30 -3.09 -1.36 4.85
CA VAL A 30 -2.27 -1.03 6.01
C VAL A 30 -2.86 -1.75 7.21
N VAL A 31 -2.02 -2.53 7.88
CA VAL A 31 -2.35 -3.18 9.14
C VAL A 31 -1.35 -2.72 10.18
N ILE A 32 -1.85 -2.26 11.33
CA ILE A 32 -1.06 -1.86 12.49
C ILE A 32 -1.58 -2.66 13.68
N ASP A 33 -0.66 -3.26 14.42
CA ASP A 33 -0.96 -4.16 15.54
C ASP A 33 -0.03 -3.81 16.70
N ASN A 34 -0.56 -3.69 17.93
CA ASN A 34 0.23 -3.48 19.15
C ASN A 34 0.22 -4.68 20.10
N GLY A 35 -0.23 -5.85 19.62
CA GLY A 35 -0.36 -7.08 20.40
C GLY A 35 -1.67 -7.21 21.18
N VAL A 36 -2.45 -6.14 21.31
CA VAL A 36 -3.76 -6.12 22.00
C VAL A 36 -4.87 -5.68 21.06
N GLN A 37 -4.60 -4.67 20.26
CA GLN A 37 -5.54 -4.03 19.35
C GLN A 37 -4.94 -3.98 17.95
N ARG A 38 -5.81 -4.06 16.96
CA ARG A 38 -5.46 -3.98 15.55
C ARG A 38 -6.24 -2.84 14.89
N GLY A 39 -5.53 -2.04 14.10
CA GLY A 39 -6.11 -1.04 13.23
C GLY A 39 -5.78 -1.34 11.78
N GLU A 40 -6.79 -1.19 10.92
CA GLU A 40 -6.70 -1.55 9.51
C GLU A 40 -7.29 -0.42 8.67
N ALA A 41 -6.64 -0.12 7.56
CA ALA A 41 -7.18 0.79 6.56
C ALA A 41 -6.70 0.38 5.18
N ARG A 42 -7.51 0.68 4.17
CA ARG A 42 -7.13 0.53 2.77
C ARG A 42 -6.81 1.92 2.21
N SER A 43 -5.74 2.01 1.43
CA SER A 43 -5.45 3.24 0.70
C SER A 43 -6.55 3.56 -0.31
N ALA A 44 -6.56 4.80 -0.80
CA ALA A 44 -7.28 5.12 -2.03
C ALA A 44 -6.85 4.16 -3.16
N THR A 45 -7.80 3.81 -4.02
CA THR A 45 -7.59 2.97 -5.20
C THR A 45 -7.12 3.82 -6.37
N LEU A 46 -6.18 3.31 -7.16
CA LEU A 46 -5.80 3.87 -8.45
C LEU A 46 -6.29 2.95 -9.57
N PRO A 47 -7.29 3.36 -10.37
CA PRO A 47 -7.70 2.61 -11.56
C PRO A 47 -6.51 2.45 -12.50
N LEU A 48 -6.31 1.22 -12.98
CA LEU A 48 -5.22 0.92 -13.90
C LEU A 48 -5.73 0.91 -15.35
N PRO A 49 -4.97 1.46 -16.30
CA PRO A 49 -5.31 1.33 -17.72
C PRO A 49 -5.32 -0.14 -18.17
N ALA A 50 -6.18 -0.49 -19.13
CA ALA A 50 -6.29 -1.84 -19.68
C ALA A 50 -4.93 -2.42 -20.12
N VAL A 51 -4.10 -1.62 -20.78
CA VAL A 51 -2.74 -2.02 -21.22
C VAL A 51 -1.82 -2.47 -20.08
N ILE A 52 -2.02 -1.94 -18.88
CA ILE A 52 -1.29 -2.36 -17.68
C ILE A 52 -1.94 -3.61 -17.08
N LEU A 53 -3.27 -3.62 -16.96
CA LEU A 53 -4.03 -4.74 -16.42
C LEU A 53 -3.82 -6.03 -17.19
N ASP A 54 -3.78 -5.98 -18.52
CA ASP A 54 -3.60 -7.17 -19.36
C ASP A 54 -2.29 -7.89 -19.05
N ARG A 55 -1.25 -7.16 -18.66
CA ARG A 55 0.04 -7.73 -18.25
C ARG A 55 0.03 -8.24 -16.83
N VAL A 56 -0.59 -7.50 -15.91
CA VAL A 56 -0.68 -7.94 -14.51
C VAL A 56 -1.56 -9.19 -14.39
N ARG A 57 -2.62 -9.29 -15.19
CA ARG A 57 -3.47 -10.50 -15.28
C ARG A 57 -2.72 -11.72 -15.81
N GLN A 58 -1.61 -11.53 -16.52
CA GLN A 58 -0.69 -12.61 -16.93
C GLN A 58 0.29 -13.03 -15.83
N GLY A 59 0.15 -12.47 -14.63
CA GLY A 59 0.99 -12.79 -13.46
C GLY A 59 2.20 -11.88 -13.30
N GLU A 60 2.35 -10.84 -14.14
CA GLU A 60 3.43 -9.88 -13.98
C GLU A 60 3.18 -8.94 -12.79
N ALA A 61 4.21 -8.66 -12.00
CA ALA A 61 4.12 -7.67 -10.94
C ALA A 61 3.95 -6.26 -11.53
N LEU A 62 3.10 -5.43 -10.91
CA LEU A 62 2.81 -4.07 -11.38
C LEU A 62 4.06 -3.19 -11.47
N GLY A 63 5.00 -3.33 -10.52
CA GLY A 63 6.25 -2.55 -10.51
C GLY A 63 7.05 -2.69 -11.81
N PRO A 64 7.49 -3.91 -12.17
CA PRO A 64 8.15 -4.19 -13.45
C PRO A 64 7.37 -3.71 -14.68
N VAL A 65 6.06 -3.96 -14.73
CA VAL A 65 5.19 -3.51 -15.85
C VAL A 65 5.24 -1.99 -15.99
N MET A 66 5.13 -1.26 -14.88
CA MET A 66 5.21 0.20 -14.88
C MET A 66 6.60 0.72 -15.23
N SER A 67 7.67 0.07 -14.78
CA SER A 67 9.03 0.45 -15.17
C SER A 67 9.22 0.36 -16.67
N GLN A 68 8.76 -0.73 -17.29
CA GLN A 68 8.83 -0.91 -18.75
C GLN A 68 7.94 0.10 -19.49
N TYR A 69 6.74 0.39 -18.98
CA TYR A 69 5.81 1.34 -19.60
C TYR A 69 6.34 2.78 -19.58
N THR A 70 7.01 3.17 -18.50
CA THR A 70 7.47 4.55 -18.28
C THR A 70 8.93 4.78 -18.67
N GLY A 71 9.72 3.71 -18.83
CA GLY A 71 11.18 3.79 -18.96
C GLY A 71 11.91 4.18 -17.66
N ILE A 72 11.22 4.20 -16.52
CA ILE A 72 11.80 4.58 -15.22
C ILE A 72 12.13 3.32 -14.42
N ASP A 73 13.40 3.07 -14.21
CA ASP A 73 13.85 1.96 -13.36
C ASP A 73 13.41 2.13 -11.91
N GLU A 74 13.04 0.98 -11.31
CA GLU A 74 12.54 0.84 -9.94
C GLU A 74 11.45 1.87 -9.58
N ILE A 75 10.51 2.14 -10.49
CA ILE A 75 9.48 3.17 -10.26
C ILE A 75 8.68 2.96 -8.97
N GLY A 76 8.51 1.71 -8.54
CA GLY A 76 7.87 1.35 -7.27
C GLY A 76 8.57 1.85 -6.01
N ARG A 77 9.87 2.23 -6.09
CA ARG A 77 10.67 2.85 -5.03
C ARG A 77 10.70 4.38 -5.09
N LYS A 78 10.16 4.96 -6.17
CA LYS A 78 10.04 6.42 -6.37
C LYS A 78 8.58 6.83 -6.13
N GLU A 79 8.00 7.60 -7.04
CA GLU A 79 6.61 8.07 -6.91
C GLU A 79 5.56 6.97 -7.21
N GLY A 80 5.98 5.86 -7.83
CA GLY A 80 5.13 4.73 -8.21
C GLY A 80 4.15 5.05 -9.34
N ALA A 81 3.27 4.09 -9.64
CA ALA A 81 2.20 4.29 -10.63
C ALA A 81 1.30 5.49 -10.28
N ILE A 82 1.11 5.75 -8.99
CA ILE A 82 0.36 6.91 -8.48
C ILE A 82 0.99 8.22 -8.97
N GLY A 83 2.30 8.39 -8.83
CA GLY A 83 3.01 9.57 -9.35
C GLY A 83 2.80 9.78 -10.83
N VAL A 84 2.99 8.71 -11.61
CA VAL A 84 2.83 8.74 -13.07
C VAL A 84 1.43 9.18 -13.47
N PHE A 85 0.41 8.48 -12.98
CA PHE A 85 -0.98 8.69 -13.44
C PHE A 85 -1.64 9.91 -12.80
N THR A 86 -1.04 10.51 -11.77
CA THR A 86 -1.50 11.79 -11.19
C THR A 86 -0.63 12.97 -11.59
N ALA A 87 0.31 12.80 -12.54
CA ALA A 87 1.26 13.84 -12.96
C ALA A 87 2.02 14.48 -11.76
N GLY A 88 2.47 13.64 -10.83
CA GLY A 88 3.23 14.02 -9.65
C GLY A 88 2.43 14.77 -8.57
N LYS A 89 1.11 14.93 -8.73
CA LYS A 89 0.27 15.60 -7.71
C LYS A 89 0.09 14.76 -6.45
N LEU A 90 0.13 13.45 -6.61
CA LEU A 90 0.22 12.48 -5.51
C LEU A 90 1.40 11.55 -5.75
N THR A 91 1.96 11.04 -4.67
CA THR A 91 2.96 9.99 -4.68
C THR A 91 2.45 8.77 -3.91
N ARG A 92 3.06 7.60 -4.17
CA ARG A 92 2.83 6.40 -3.35
C ARG A 92 2.96 6.68 -1.85
N SER A 93 3.98 7.43 -1.46
CA SER A 93 4.20 7.82 -0.06
C SER A 93 3.07 8.69 0.50
N SER A 94 2.63 9.72 -0.25
CA SER A 94 1.54 10.60 0.22
C SER A 94 0.19 9.90 0.39
N VAL A 95 -0.10 8.92 -0.46
CA VAL A 95 -1.34 8.13 -0.39
C VAL A 95 -1.26 7.13 0.77
N TYR A 96 -0.12 6.46 0.96
CA TYR A 96 0.08 5.54 2.08
C TYR A 96 0.09 6.24 3.42
N TYR A 97 0.64 7.46 3.47
CA TYR A 97 0.63 8.29 4.68
C TYR A 97 -0.79 8.46 5.24
N GLN A 98 -1.77 8.76 4.39
CA GLN A 98 -3.17 8.87 4.83
C GLN A 98 -3.72 7.54 5.33
N ALA A 99 -3.44 6.44 4.62
CA ALA A 99 -3.89 5.11 5.04
C ALA A 99 -3.30 4.68 6.40
N VAL A 100 -2.03 5.00 6.65
CA VAL A 100 -1.38 4.77 7.95
C VAL A 100 -2.04 5.59 9.06
N ILE A 101 -2.34 6.87 8.82
CA ILE A 101 -3.07 7.69 9.79
C ILE A 101 -4.44 7.08 10.11
N LEU A 102 -5.18 6.66 9.08
CA LEU A 102 -6.49 6.03 9.27
C LEU A 102 -6.37 4.73 10.08
N ALA A 103 -5.38 3.87 9.77
CA ALA A 103 -5.13 2.64 10.52
C ALA A 103 -4.69 2.89 11.97
N LEU A 104 -4.14 4.06 12.30
CA LEU A 104 -3.77 4.44 13.66
C LEU A 104 -4.97 4.87 14.53
N SER A 105 -6.14 5.13 13.93
CA SER A 105 -7.32 5.65 14.65
C SER A 105 -7.67 4.88 15.93
N PRO A 106 -7.65 3.53 15.95
CA PRO A 106 -8.04 2.78 17.15
C PRO A 106 -7.11 2.99 18.35
N PHE A 107 -5.85 3.37 18.13
CA PHE A 107 -4.82 3.45 19.16
C PHE A 107 -4.80 4.77 19.94
N HIS A 108 -5.53 5.79 19.47
CA HIS A 108 -5.59 7.10 20.13
C HIS A 108 -7.02 7.61 20.36
N ASN A 109 -8.03 6.76 20.14
CA ASN A 109 -9.44 7.09 20.37
C ASN A 109 -10.08 6.06 21.30
N ALA A 110 -10.59 6.52 22.44
CA ALA A 110 -11.12 5.64 23.48
C ALA A 110 -12.37 4.84 23.04
N VAL A 111 -13.10 5.30 22.02
CA VAL A 111 -14.31 4.64 21.51
C VAL A 111 -14.04 3.28 20.86
N TYR A 112 -12.79 2.96 20.52
CA TYR A 112 -12.39 1.69 19.93
C TYR A 112 -11.94 0.63 20.98
N ARG A 113 -12.06 0.94 22.28
CA ARG A 113 -11.74 0.03 23.39
C ARG A 113 -12.97 -0.73 23.87
#